data_AF-A0A1Y4E5G2-F1
#
_entry.id   AF-A0A1Y4E5G2-F1
#
_cell.length_a   1.000
_cell.length_b   1.000
_cell.length_c   1.000
_cell.angle_alpha   90.00
_cell.angle_beta   90.00
_cell.angle_gamma   90.00
#
_symmetry.space_group_name_H-M   'P 1'
#
loop_
_entity.id
_entity.type
_entity.pdbx_description
1 polymer ?
#
loop_
_entity_poly.entity_id
_entity_poly.type
_entity_poly.pdbx_seq_one_letter_code
_entity_poly.pdbx_strand_id
1 'polypeptide(L)'
;MQDLAFNPYLPSWEYVPDGEPHVFGDRLYVYGSHDRRDGTSCCQEDYVVWSAQVDDLSQWRCEGVSYHRTDDPRHAATGGADLMAPDVAQGPDGRYYLYYCDDMTAIGVAVSDAPEGPFAYLDIVRTADGEPLADGSPFDPGVLVDEGRVWLYWGFDPSKFLGEGA
;
A
#
# COMPACT_ATOMS: atom_id res chain seq x y z
N MET A 1 19.59 5.37 27.95
CA MET A 1 19.13 6.62 27.31
C MET A 1 18.30 6.16 26.14
N GLN A 2 17.00 6.47 26.11
CA GLN A 2 16.18 6.19 24.93
C GLN A 2 16.52 7.26 23.90
N ASP A 3 16.78 6.83 22.67
CA ASP A 3 16.95 7.75 21.55
C ASP A 3 15.60 8.41 21.24
N LEU A 4 15.63 9.69 20.89
CA LEU A 4 14.43 10.45 20.57
C LEU A 4 13.97 10.10 19.15
N ALA A 5 12.68 9.86 18.96
CA ALA A 5 12.08 9.77 17.62
C ALA A 5 11.88 11.18 17.05
N PHE A 6 12.14 11.35 15.75
CA PHE A 6 12.01 12.62 15.04
C PHE A 6 11.25 12.45 13.73
N ASN A 7 10.69 13.54 13.22
CA ASN A 7 10.08 13.59 11.90
C ASN A 7 10.97 14.39 10.93
N PRO A 8 11.11 13.96 9.66
CA PRO A 8 10.67 12.68 9.12
C PRO A 8 11.40 11.50 9.79
N TYR A 9 10.67 10.39 10.00
CA TYR A 9 11.17 9.21 10.71
C TYR A 9 11.93 8.23 9.81
N LEU A 10 11.77 8.34 8.49
CA LEU A 10 12.57 7.64 7.51
C LEU A 10 13.81 8.46 7.09
N PRO A 11 14.88 7.81 6.61
CA PRO A 11 16.04 8.52 6.09
C PRO A 11 15.68 9.51 4.98
N SER A 12 16.39 10.63 4.90
CA SER A 12 16.06 11.74 3.95
C SER A 12 16.22 11.40 2.47
N TRP A 13 16.70 10.20 2.15
CA TRP A 13 16.87 9.68 0.80
C TRP A 13 15.81 8.65 0.42
N GLU A 14 14.92 8.30 1.34
CA GLU A 14 13.84 7.34 1.17
C GLU A 14 12.51 8.08 0.98
N TYR A 15 11.69 7.64 0.01
CA TYR A 15 10.48 8.35 -0.40
C TYR A 15 9.29 7.39 -0.45
N VAL A 16 8.65 7.20 0.70
CA VAL A 16 7.46 6.35 0.85
C VAL A 16 6.23 7.21 1.16
N PRO A 17 5.59 7.84 0.14
CA PRO A 17 4.32 8.53 0.33
C PRO A 17 3.17 7.55 0.58
N ASP A 18 1.98 8.09 0.90
CA ASP A 18 0.77 7.31 1.15
C ASP A 18 0.99 6.25 2.25
N GLY A 19 1.70 6.65 3.31
CA GLY A 19 2.11 5.77 4.38
C GLY A 19 0.93 5.28 5.22
N GLU A 20 0.63 3.98 5.14
CA GLU A 20 -0.37 3.26 5.91
C GLU A 20 0.28 2.48 7.07
N PRO A 21 0.13 2.95 8.33
CA PRO A 21 0.76 2.33 9.49
C PRO A 21 -0.09 1.19 10.08
N HIS A 22 0.52 0.03 10.30
CA HIS A 22 -0.12 -1.11 10.99
C HIS A 22 0.75 -1.71 12.08
N VAL A 23 0.14 -2.05 13.21
CA VAL A 23 0.82 -2.80 14.27
C VAL A 23 0.53 -4.29 14.10
N PHE A 24 1.57 -5.07 13.82
CA PHE A 24 1.51 -6.52 13.77
C PHE A 24 2.53 -7.10 14.77
N GLY A 25 2.04 -7.85 15.75
CA GLY A 25 2.88 -8.36 16.83
C GLY A 25 3.47 -7.22 17.69
N ASP A 26 4.80 -7.19 17.80
CA ASP A 26 5.55 -6.18 18.56
C ASP A 26 6.08 -5.04 17.69
N ARG A 27 5.70 -4.96 16.41
CA ARG A 27 6.23 -3.97 15.46
C ARG A 27 5.15 -3.12 14.81
N LEU A 28 5.51 -1.87 14.57
CA LEU A 28 4.80 -0.95 13.68
C LEU A 28 5.43 -1.07 12.29
N TYR A 29 4.62 -1.38 11.29
CA TYR A 29 4.98 -1.43 9.88
C TYR A 29 4.36 -0.23 9.16
N VAL A 30 5.07 0.33 8.20
CA VAL A 30 4.57 1.36 7.27
C VAL A 30 4.69 0.81 5.87
N TYR A 31 3.53 0.73 5.21
CA TYR A 31 3.36 0.43 3.80
C TYR A 31 3.08 1.73 3.08
N GLY A 32 3.52 1.89 1.84
CA GLY A 32 3.20 3.07 1.08
C GLY A 32 3.62 2.94 -0.37
N SER A 33 3.21 3.92 -1.16
CA SER A 33 3.78 4.19 -2.47
C SER A 33 5.30 4.32 -2.40
N HIS A 34 6.02 4.09 -3.50
CA HIS A 34 7.48 4.29 -3.52
C HIS A 34 7.87 5.21 -4.67
N ASP A 35 8.30 6.42 -4.31
CA ASP A 35 8.71 7.45 -5.24
C ASP A 35 10.21 7.37 -5.54
N ARG A 36 10.54 7.68 -6.79
CA ARG A 36 11.94 7.80 -7.21
C ARG A 36 12.43 9.23 -7.00
N ARG A 37 13.63 9.39 -6.43
CA ARG A 37 14.33 10.68 -6.43
C ARG A 37 14.50 11.20 -7.86
N ASP A 38 14.11 12.46 -8.09
CA ASP A 38 14.11 13.10 -9.41
C ASP A 38 13.24 12.33 -10.45
N GLY A 39 12.23 11.60 -9.99
CA GLY A 39 11.26 10.88 -10.81
C GLY A 39 10.41 11.82 -11.68
N THR A 40 9.83 11.27 -12.75
CA THR A 40 8.98 12.03 -13.69
C THR A 40 7.50 11.68 -13.58
N SER A 41 7.16 10.63 -12.83
CA SER A 41 5.81 10.37 -12.32
C SER A 41 5.89 9.93 -10.86
N CYS A 42 4.73 9.69 -10.26
CA CYS A 42 4.59 9.20 -8.90
C CYS A 42 4.69 7.66 -8.90
N CYS A 43 5.06 7.06 -7.77
CA CYS A 43 4.84 5.65 -7.48
C CYS A 43 5.54 4.68 -8.45
N GLN A 44 6.74 5.05 -8.93
CA GLN A 44 7.45 4.39 -10.03
C GLN A 44 8.35 3.23 -9.61
N GLU A 45 8.52 2.99 -8.31
CA GLU A 45 9.44 1.98 -7.80
C GLU A 45 8.67 0.81 -7.16
N ASP A 46 9.35 -0.31 -6.91
CA ASP A 46 8.77 -1.45 -6.20
C ASP A 46 8.36 -1.05 -4.77
N TYR A 47 7.30 -1.63 -4.22
CA TYR A 47 6.95 -1.35 -2.83
C TYR A 47 8.04 -1.83 -1.88
N VAL A 48 8.34 -0.98 -0.90
CA VAL A 48 9.21 -1.31 0.23
C VAL A 48 8.42 -1.18 1.53
N VAL A 49 8.79 -1.97 2.54
CA VAL A 49 8.19 -1.88 3.87
C VAL A 49 9.24 -1.42 4.87
N TRP A 50 8.84 -0.49 5.72
CA TRP A 50 9.65 -0.04 6.85
C TRP A 50 8.98 -0.41 8.15
N SER A 51 9.76 -0.73 9.18
CA SER A 51 9.19 -1.04 10.49
C SER A 51 10.07 -0.59 11.66
N ALA A 52 9.44 -0.40 12.81
CA ALA A 52 10.08 -0.12 14.09
C ALA A 52 9.46 -0.96 15.20
N GLN A 53 10.18 -1.14 16.32
CA GLN A 53 9.56 -1.74 17.51
C GLN A 53 8.49 -0.78 18.06
N VAL A 54 7.34 -1.29 18.51
CA VAL A 54 6.27 -0.42 19.05
C VAL A 54 6.69 0.31 20.34
N ASP A 55 7.67 -0.22 21.07
CA ASP A 55 8.24 0.38 22.28
C ASP A 55 9.49 1.24 22.01
N ASP A 56 9.98 1.28 20.75
CA ASP A 56 11.08 2.13 20.30
C ASP A 56 10.91 2.55 18.83
N LEU A 57 10.20 3.67 18.64
CA LEU A 57 9.96 4.29 17.33
C LEU A 57 11.13 5.16 16.84
N SER A 58 12.29 5.14 17.51
CA SER A 58 13.47 5.87 17.07
C SER A 58 14.31 5.10 16.04
N GLN A 59 14.13 3.78 15.95
CA GLN A 59 14.93 2.89 15.10
C GLN A 59 14.07 2.21 14.03
N TRP A 60 14.00 2.83 12.86
CA TRP A 60 13.33 2.28 11.69
C TRP A 60 14.28 1.42 10.86
N ARG A 61 13.81 0.25 10.43
CA ARG A 61 14.52 -0.63 9.50
C ARG A 61 13.73 -0.81 8.22
N CYS A 62 14.42 -0.84 7.09
CA CYS A 62 13.86 -1.29 5.83
C CYS A 62 13.80 -2.82 5.86
N GLU A 63 12.62 -3.39 5.66
CA GLU A 63 12.42 -4.83 5.54
C GLU A 63 12.74 -5.35 4.14
N GLY A 64 12.96 -4.44 3.19
CA GLY A 64 13.26 -4.73 1.81
C GLY A 64 12.05 -4.53 0.89
N VAL A 65 12.17 -5.05 -0.33
CA VAL A 65 11.10 -5.02 -1.33
C VAL A 65 10.01 -6.01 -0.91
N SER A 66 8.80 -5.51 -0.74
CA SER A 66 7.64 -6.32 -0.35
C SER A 66 6.85 -6.80 -1.56
N TYR A 67 6.80 -6.02 -2.65
CA TYR A 67 6.07 -6.37 -3.86
C TYR A 67 6.67 -5.65 -5.07
N HIS A 68 7.04 -6.40 -6.11
CA HIS A 68 7.60 -5.80 -7.32
C HIS A 68 6.47 -5.31 -8.23
N ARG A 69 6.75 -4.22 -8.96
CA ARG A 69 5.82 -3.68 -9.96
C ARG A 69 5.51 -4.63 -11.11
N THR A 70 6.31 -5.67 -11.27
CA THR A 70 6.13 -6.73 -12.28
C THR A 70 5.49 -8.01 -11.74
N ASP A 71 5.22 -8.09 -10.44
CA ASP A 71 4.67 -9.32 -9.83
C ASP A 71 3.20 -9.52 -10.19
N ASP A 72 2.51 -8.45 -10.59
CA ASP A 72 1.19 -8.55 -11.19
C ASP A 72 1.30 -9.04 -12.65
N PRO A 73 0.74 -10.21 -12.99
CA PRO A 73 0.83 -10.76 -14.35
C PRO A 73 0.15 -9.88 -15.41
N ARG A 74 -0.74 -8.97 -15.01
CA ARG A 74 -1.36 -7.97 -15.91
C ARG A 74 -0.34 -7.00 -16.48
N HIS A 75 0.77 -6.76 -15.76
CA HIS A 75 1.79 -5.75 -16.08
C HIS A 75 3.18 -6.31 -16.35
N ALA A 76 3.39 -7.59 -16.07
CA ALA A 76 4.68 -8.25 -16.30
C ALA A 76 5.20 -8.09 -17.74
N ALA A 77 4.31 -8.08 -18.74
CA ALA A 77 4.68 -7.93 -20.15
C ALA A 77 4.96 -6.47 -20.58
N THR A 78 4.49 -5.48 -19.82
CA THR A 78 4.64 -4.04 -20.12
C THR A 78 5.77 -3.38 -19.33
N GLY A 79 6.45 -4.14 -18.45
CA GLY A 79 7.54 -3.64 -17.62
C GLY A 79 7.08 -3.17 -16.22
N GLY A 80 5.86 -3.51 -15.83
CA GLY A 80 5.25 -3.17 -14.54
C GLY A 80 4.27 -2.00 -14.59
N ALA A 81 3.62 -1.73 -13.46
CA ALA A 81 2.69 -0.62 -13.26
C ALA A 81 3.21 0.39 -12.24
N ASP A 82 2.67 1.60 -12.23
CA ASP A 82 2.85 2.51 -11.09
C ASP A 82 1.98 1.98 -9.93
N LEU A 83 2.63 1.65 -8.81
CA LEU A 83 2.01 0.98 -7.66
C LEU A 83 1.58 2.03 -6.62
N MET A 84 0.28 2.31 -6.53
CA MET A 84 -0.23 3.46 -5.76
C MET A 84 -0.95 3.03 -4.47
N ALA A 85 -0.69 3.81 -3.41
CA ALA A 85 -1.42 3.88 -2.15
C ALA A 85 -1.86 2.51 -1.61
N PRO A 86 -0.91 1.65 -1.22
CA PRO A 86 -1.25 0.34 -0.70
C PRO A 86 -1.83 0.42 0.71
N ASP A 87 -2.67 -0.53 1.04
CA ASP A 87 -3.03 -0.83 2.42
C ASP A 87 -2.96 -2.33 2.69
N VAL A 88 -2.69 -2.71 3.95
CA VAL A 88 -2.47 -4.10 4.36
C VAL A 88 -3.37 -4.46 5.53
N ALA A 89 -3.93 -5.66 5.50
CA ALA A 89 -4.56 -6.24 6.67
C ALA A 89 -4.18 -7.71 6.88
N GLN A 90 -4.15 -8.13 8.14
CA GLN A 90 -4.13 -9.53 8.49
C GLN A 90 -5.56 -10.10 8.37
N GLY A 91 -5.74 -11.06 7.47
CA GLY A 91 -7.02 -11.73 7.28
C GLY A 91 -7.37 -12.66 8.44
N PRO A 92 -8.63 -13.11 8.53
CA PRO A 92 -9.08 -14.05 9.57
C PRO A 92 -8.35 -15.40 9.57
N ASP A 93 -7.67 -15.74 8.47
CA ASP A 93 -6.83 -16.94 8.32
C ASP A 93 -5.38 -16.73 8.79
N GLY A 94 -5.03 -15.53 9.27
CA GLY A 94 -3.72 -15.19 9.81
C GLY A 94 -2.69 -14.73 8.77
N ARG A 95 -3.01 -14.78 7.47
CA ARG A 95 -2.15 -14.28 6.39
C ARG A 95 -2.34 -12.78 6.19
N TYR A 96 -1.37 -12.14 5.54
CA TYR A 96 -1.36 -10.71 5.27
C TYR A 96 -1.74 -10.45 3.83
N TYR A 97 -2.65 -9.51 3.62
CA TYR A 97 -3.19 -9.16 2.31
C TYR A 97 -2.87 -7.71 2.02
N LEU A 98 -2.08 -7.49 0.97
CA LEU A 98 -1.73 -6.20 0.41
C LEU A 98 -2.75 -5.84 -0.68
N TYR A 99 -3.51 -4.79 -0.44
CA TYR A 99 -4.41 -4.19 -1.41
C TYR A 99 -3.68 -3.01 -2.05
N TYR A 100 -3.67 -2.94 -3.38
CA TYR A 100 -2.93 -1.91 -4.10
C TYR A 100 -3.68 -1.47 -5.34
N CYS A 101 -3.47 -0.22 -5.75
CA CYS A 101 -4.00 0.30 -6.99
C CYS A 101 -2.93 0.23 -8.10
N ASP A 102 -3.31 -0.32 -9.25
CA ASP A 102 -2.49 -0.36 -10.46
C ASP A 102 -3.08 0.54 -11.56
N ASP A 103 -2.42 1.67 -11.83
CA ASP A 103 -2.80 2.66 -12.86
C ASP A 103 -4.28 3.12 -12.79
N MET A 104 -4.90 3.10 -11.60
CA MET A 104 -6.33 3.40 -11.37
C MET A 104 -7.31 2.52 -12.16
N THR A 105 -6.88 1.32 -12.57
CA THR A 105 -7.71 0.41 -13.38
C THR A 105 -8.43 -0.64 -12.55
N ALA A 106 -7.82 -1.09 -11.46
CA ALA A 106 -8.40 -2.01 -10.49
C ALA A 106 -7.71 -1.85 -9.13
N ILE A 107 -8.29 -2.51 -8.13
CA ILE A 107 -7.59 -2.79 -6.88
C ILE A 107 -7.12 -4.24 -6.95
N GLY A 108 -5.79 -4.43 -7.01
CA GLY A 108 -5.15 -5.72 -6.88
C GLY A 108 -5.10 -6.17 -5.43
N VAL A 109 -4.98 -7.47 -5.22
CA VAL A 109 -4.68 -8.08 -3.93
C VAL A 109 -3.51 -9.05 -4.08
N ALA A 110 -2.53 -8.93 -3.19
CA ALA A 110 -1.41 -9.85 -3.05
C ALA A 110 -1.37 -10.39 -1.61
N VAL A 111 -0.77 -11.56 -1.40
CA VAL A 111 -0.80 -12.28 -0.12
C VAL A 111 0.59 -12.72 0.34
N SER A 112 0.84 -12.66 1.65
CA SER A 112 2.05 -13.19 2.29
C SER A 112 1.74 -13.87 3.63
N ASP A 113 2.64 -14.75 4.06
CA ASP A 113 2.63 -15.32 5.41
C ASP A 113 3.32 -14.42 6.45
N ALA A 114 3.98 -13.35 6.00
CA ALA A 114 4.68 -12.38 6.86
C ALA A 114 4.20 -10.94 6.57
N PRO A 115 4.15 -10.05 7.59
CA PRO A 115 3.67 -8.69 7.39
C PRO A 115 4.58 -7.87 6.46
N GLU A 116 5.88 -8.12 6.45
CA GLU A 116 6.82 -7.46 5.55
C GLU A 116 6.83 -7.99 4.10
N GLY A 117 6.13 -9.09 3.84
CA GLY A 117 6.22 -9.80 2.57
C GLY A 117 7.40 -10.80 2.50
N PRO A 118 7.88 -11.15 1.29
CA PRO A 118 7.35 -10.71 0.02
C PRO A 118 5.91 -11.17 -0.20
N PHE A 119 5.11 -10.34 -0.86
CA PHE A 119 3.74 -10.65 -1.23
C PHE A 119 3.73 -11.32 -2.61
N ALA A 120 2.84 -12.29 -2.80
CA ALA A 120 2.58 -12.92 -4.08
C ALA A 120 1.23 -12.44 -4.62
N TYR A 121 1.17 -12.12 -5.91
CA TYR A 121 -0.10 -11.78 -6.58
C TYR A 121 -1.16 -12.84 -6.29
N LEU A 122 -2.35 -12.40 -5.85
CA LEU A 122 -3.47 -13.29 -5.56
C LEU A 122 -4.58 -13.12 -6.60
N ASP A 123 -5.15 -11.93 -6.75
CA ASP A 123 -6.20 -11.62 -7.72
C ASP A 123 -6.46 -10.09 -7.79
N ILE A 124 -7.54 -9.68 -8.46
CA ILE A 124 -8.15 -8.36 -8.33
C ILE A 124 -9.42 -8.44 -7.47
N VAL A 125 -9.70 -7.37 -6.74
CA VAL A 125 -10.91 -7.23 -5.94
C VAL A 125 -12.14 -7.16 -6.84
N ARG A 126 -13.19 -7.88 -6.45
CA ARG A 126 -14.50 -7.89 -7.10
C ARG A 126 -15.61 -7.79 -6.06
N THR A 127 -16.78 -7.35 -6.49
CA THR A 127 -18.00 -7.38 -5.68
C THR A 127 -18.39 -8.83 -5.34
N ALA A 128 -19.33 -9.01 -4.40
CA ALA A 128 -19.81 -10.33 -3.99
C ALA A 128 -20.41 -11.15 -5.15
N ASP A 129 -20.97 -10.48 -6.16
CA ASP A 129 -21.52 -11.11 -7.36
C ASP A 129 -20.45 -11.40 -8.43
N GLY A 130 -19.18 -11.06 -8.16
CA GLY A 130 -18.06 -11.31 -9.07
C GLY A 130 -17.82 -10.20 -10.10
N GLU A 131 -18.53 -9.09 -10.03
CA GLU A 131 -18.35 -7.95 -10.93
C GLU A 131 -17.17 -7.07 -10.50
N PRO A 132 -16.43 -6.44 -11.44
CA PRO A 132 -15.44 -5.42 -11.11
C PRO A 132 -16.03 -4.29 -10.26
N LEU A 133 -15.17 -3.61 -9.50
CA LEU A 133 -15.57 -2.40 -8.78
C LEU A 133 -15.96 -1.31 -9.79
N ALA A 134 -17.26 -1.04 -9.92
CA ALA A 134 -17.80 -0.11 -10.92
C ALA A 134 -18.24 1.25 -10.32
N ASP A 135 -18.38 1.33 -9.00
CA ASP A 135 -18.76 2.54 -8.28
C ASP A 135 -17.49 3.35 -7.95
N GLY A 136 -17.32 4.49 -8.64
CA GLY A 136 -16.16 5.36 -8.49
C GLY A 136 -14.90 4.85 -9.23
N SER A 137 -13.81 5.60 -9.12
CA SER A 137 -12.50 5.15 -9.61
C SER A 137 -11.84 4.24 -8.55
N PRO A 138 -11.40 3.02 -8.90
CA PRO A 138 -10.71 2.13 -7.98
C PRO A 138 -9.33 2.70 -7.64
N PHE A 139 -9.24 3.39 -6.51
CA PHE A 139 -8.05 4.11 -6.05
C PHE A 139 -8.05 4.19 -4.51
N ASP A 140 -6.87 4.36 -3.92
CA ASP A 140 -6.63 4.48 -2.47
C ASP A 140 -7.43 3.48 -1.62
N PRO A 141 -7.12 2.15 -1.74
CA PRO A 141 -7.72 1.16 -0.87
C PRO A 141 -7.43 1.47 0.61
N GLY A 142 -8.46 1.42 1.44
CA GLY A 142 -8.34 1.36 2.90
C GLY A 142 -9.04 0.11 3.41
N VAL A 143 -8.37 -0.74 4.18
CA VAL A 143 -8.89 -2.03 4.63
C VAL A 143 -9.06 -2.08 6.15
N LEU A 144 -10.23 -2.54 6.58
CA LEU A 144 -10.55 -2.78 7.98
C LEU A 144 -10.97 -4.23 8.16
N VAL A 145 -10.32 -4.94 9.08
CA VAL A 145 -10.76 -6.26 9.53
C VAL A 145 -11.41 -6.14 10.89
N ASP A 146 -12.71 -6.44 10.95
CA ASP A 146 -13.51 -6.33 12.16
C ASP A 146 -14.46 -7.52 12.32
N GLU A 147 -14.44 -8.14 13.49
CA GLU A 147 -15.24 -9.34 13.82
C GLU A 147 -15.16 -10.46 12.76
N GLY A 148 -13.97 -10.67 12.18
CA GLY A 148 -13.74 -11.68 11.14
C GLY A 148 -14.27 -11.30 9.75
N ARG A 149 -14.74 -10.07 9.56
CA ARG A 149 -15.14 -9.51 8.26
C ARG A 149 -14.07 -8.56 7.74
N VAL A 150 -13.87 -8.55 6.44
CA VAL A 150 -12.99 -7.62 5.74
C VAL A 150 -13.84 -6.56 5.06
N TRP A 151 -13.58 -5.30 5.38
CA TRP A 151 -14.20 -4.14 4.78
C TRP A 151 -13.14 -3.42 3.95
N LEU A 152 -13.43 -3.19 2.67
CA LEU A 152 -12.57 -2.40 1.80
C LEU A 152 -13.28 -1.09 1.47
N TYR A 153 -12.60 0.01 1.70
CA TYR A 153 -12.97 1.35 1.30
C TYR A 153 -12.07 1.74 0.12
N TRP A 154 -12.62 2.45 -0.86
CA TRP A 154 -11.87 2.96 -2.00
C TRP A 154 -12.59 4.17 -2.56
N GLY A 155 -11.88 4.98 -3.34
CA GLY A 155 -12.52 5.97 -4.18
C GLY A 155 -11.63 7.14 -4.56
N PHE A 156 -12.03 7.79 -5.64
CA PHE A 156 -11.49 9.05 -6.11
C PHE A 156 -12.59 9.79 -6.88
N ASP A 157 -12.68 11.11 -6.69
CA ASP A 157 -13.59 11.98 -7.48
C ASP A 157 -12.73 12.97 -8.29
N PRO A 158 -12.86 13.03 -9.62
CA PRO A 158 -12.11 13.98 -10.42
C PRO A 158 -12.42 15.43 -10.02
N SER A 159 -11.39 16.28 -10.10
CA SER A 159 -11.53 17.71 -9.86
C SER A 159 -12.59 18.33 -10.78
N LYS A 160 -13.37 19.26 -10.23
CA LYS A 160 -14.38 20.03 -10.98
C LYS A 160 -13.95 21.48 -11.04
N PHE A 161 -13.89 22.03 -12.24
CA PHE A 161 -13.69 23.46 -12.41
C PHE A 161 -14.96 24.20 -11.95
N LEU A 162 -14.83 25.05 -10.93
CA LEU A 162 -15.95 25.78 -10.35
C LEU A 162 -16.16 27.17 -10.98
N GLY A 163 -15.31 27.57 -11.93
CA GLY A 163 -15.27 28.93 -12.48
C GLY A 163 -14.16 29.79 -11.87
N GLU A 164 -13.82 30.90 -12.53
CA GLU A 164 -12.93 31.91 -11.95
C GLU A 164 -13.67 32.69 -10.87
N GLY A 165 -13.20 32.64 -9.61
CA GLY A 165 -13.76 33.40 -8.49
C GLY A 165 -14.72 32.62 -7.56
N ALA A 166 -14.75 31.29 -7.66
CA ALA A 166 -15.34 30.42 -6.64
C ALA A 166 -14.46 30.33 -5.38
#